data_AF-A0A9D0BZH7-F1
#
_entry.id   AF-A0A9D0BZH7-F1
#
_cell.length_a   1.000
_cell.length_b   1.000
_cell.length_c   1.000
_cell.angle_alpha   90.00
_cell.angle_beta   90.00
_cell.angle_gamma   90.00
#
_symmetry.space_group_name_H-M   'P 1'
#
loop_
_entity.id
_entity.type
_entity.pdbx_description
1 polymer ?
#
loop_
_entity_poly.entity_id
_entity_poly.type
_entity_poly.pdbx_seq_one_letter_code
_entity_poly.pdbx_strand_id
1 'polypeptide(L)'
;MELRVPEPLRSTIAVDAETGLCSLRHSFILTSGRLISDWGVADFAQLDHQAMEVVRALAPELIILGTGTRLRFPAAEITGPLQAAGIGLEVMDTPAACRTFNLLASDGRHVAAAIII
;
A
#
# COMPACT_ATOMS: atom_id res chain seq x y z
N MET A 1 -12.89 -4.34 5.90
CA MET A 1 -11.99 -3.85 4.84
C MET A 1 -11.51 -5.07 4.09
N GLU A 2 -11.90 -5.23 2.84
CA GLU A 2 -11.67 -6.47 2.07
C GLU A 2 -10.58 -6.22 1.02
N LEU A 3 -9.39 -6.79 1.26
CA LEU A 3 -8.27 -6.77 0.32
C LEU A 3 -8.13 -8.15 -0.30
N ARG A 4 -8.14 -8.20 -1.63
CA ARG A 4 -7.95 -9.46 -2.36
C ARG A 4 -6.46 -9.75 -2.45
N VAL A 5 -6.03 -10.85 -1.85
CA VAL A 5 -4.64 -11.28 -1.91
C VAL A 5 -4.34 -11.93 -3.28
N PRO A 6 -3.31 -11.47 -4.00
CA PRO A 6 -2.83 -12.07 -5.24
C PRO A 6 -2.46 -13.54 -5.06
N GLU A 7 -2.68 -14.37 -6.10
CA GLU A 7 -2.43 -15.82 -6.09
C GLU A 7 -1.06 -16.27 -5.52
N PRO A 8 0.10 -15.64 -5.85
CA PRO A 8 1.39 -16.08 -5.33
C PRO A 8 1.59 -15.82 -3.82
N LEU A 9 0.77 -14.98 -3.20
CA LEU A 9 0.87 -14.61 -1.79
C LEU A 9 -0.08 -15.37 -0.86
N ARG A 10 -1.02 -16.13 -1.43
CA ARG A 10 -2.02 -16.88 -0.66
C ARG A 10 -1.42 -17.98 0.22
N SER A 11 -0.21 -18.45 -0.08
CA SER A 11 0.54 -19.43 0.71
C SER A 11 1.33 -18.82 1.87
N THR A 12 1.51 -17.49 1.91
CA THR A 12 2.36 -16.78 2.88
C THR A 12 1.55 -15.90 3.85
N ILE A 13 0.32 -15.55 3.48
CA ILE A 13 -0.57 -14.68 4.24
C ILE A 13 -1.71 -15.53 4.79
N ALA A 14 -2.03 -15.38 6.08
CA ALA A 14 -3.24 -15.98 6.66
C ALA A 14 -4.47 -15.32 6.01
N VAL A 15 -4.89 -15.89 4.88
CA VAL A 15 -6.10 -15.56 4.17
C VAL A 15 -7.20 -16.48 4.65
N ASP A 16 -8.38 -15.93 4.87
CA ASP A 16 -9.58 -16.69 5.08
C ASP A 16 -9.80 -17.64 3.89
N ALA A 17 -10.00 -18.93 4.17
CA ALA A 17 -10.01 -19.97 3.16
C ALA A 17 -11.26 -19.94 2.27
N GLU A 18 -12.36 -19.34 2.74
CA GLU A 18 -13.63 -19.26 2.00
C GLU A 18 -13.69 -18.01 1.12
N THR A 19 -13.13 -16.89 1.60
CA THR A 19 -13.21 -15.59 0.92
C THR A 19 -11.89 -15.16 0.25
N GLY A 20 -10.76 -15.74 0.66
CA GLY A 20 -9.41 -15.33 0.24
C GLY A 20 -8.96 -13.99 0.82
N LEU A 21 -9.61 -13.51 1.89
CA LEU A 21 -9.37 -12.19 2.48
C LEU A 21 -8.44 -12.24 3.70
N CYS A 22 -7.60 -11.23 3.89
CA CYS A 22 -6.79 -11.07 5.10
C CYS A 22 -7.24 -9.84 5.89
N SER A 23 -7.34 -9.98 7.23
CA SER A 23 -7.62 -8.85 8.13
C SER A 23 -6.34 -8.37 8.79
N LEU A 24 -5.87 -7.18 8.39
CA LEU A 24 -4.71 -6.51 8.96
C LEU A 24 -5.16 -5.43 9.95
N ARG A 25 -4.49 -5.34 11.11
CA ARG A 25 -4.80 -4.41 12.20
C ARG A 25 -3.76 -3.29 12.38
N HIS A 26 -2.65 -3.40 11.66
CA HIS A 26 -1.56 -2.43 11.66
C HIS A 26 -1.33 -1.97 10.23
N SER A 27 -0.76 -0.80 10.06
CA SER A 27 -0.37 -0.28 8.74
C SER A 27 0.62 -1.21 8.05
N PHE A 28 0.48 -1.35 6.75
CA PHE A 28 1.19 -2.35 5.97
C PHE A 28 1.45 -1.87 4.54
N ILE A 29 2.35 -2.55 3.85
CA ILE A 29 2.57 -2.39 2.42
C ILE A 29 2.20 -3.69 1.71
N LEU A 30 1.41 -3.58 0.65
CA LEU A 30 0.99 -4.72 -0.17
C LEU A 30 1.35 -4.46 -1.64
N THR A 31 1.98 -5.45 -2.28
CA THR A 31 2.20 -5.49 -3.72
C THR A 31 1.59 -6.76 -4.30
N SER A 32 1.67 -6.95 -5.62
CA SER A 32 1.23 -8.19 -6.28
C SER A 32 1.98 -9.44 -5.79
N GLY A 33 3.19 -9.29 -5.25
CA GLY A 33 4.08 -10.41 -4.89
C GLY A 33 4.69 -10.34 -3.49
N ARG A 34 4.37 -9.32 -2.68
CA ARG A 34 4.84 -9.19 -1.30
C ARG A 34 3.81 -8.52 -0.38
N LEU A 35 3.71 -8.99 0.86
CA LEU A 35 3.10 -8.26 1.98
C LEU A 35 4.20 -7.92 3.00
N ILE A 36 4.26 -6.65 3.42
CA ILE A 36 5.06 -6.17 4.54
C ILE A 36 4.08 -5.70 5.60
N SER A 37 3.84 -6.53 6.62
CA SER A 37 2.88 -6.25 7.69
C SER A 37 3.43 -5.33 8.80
N ASP A 38 4.74 -5.17 8.88
CA ASP A 38 5.42 -4.31 9.87
C ASP A 38 6.08 -3.13 9.16
N TRP A 39 5.26 -2.21 8.64
CA TRP A 39 5.78 -1.01 7.97
C TRP A 39 6.36 0.02 8.96
N GLY A 40 6.02 -0.07 10.25
CA GLY A 40 6.50 0.85 11.29
C GLY A 40 5.82 2.22 11.33
N VAL A 41 4.88 2.50 10.41
CA VAL A 41 4.06 3.73 10.42
C VAL A 41 2.74 3.44 11.13
N ALA A 42 2.55 3.86 12.39
CA ALA A 42 1.28 3.65 13.08
C ALA A 42 0.23 4.72 12.74
N ASP A 43 0.67 5.93 12.38
CA ASP A 43 -0.22 7.02 11.99
C ASP A 43 0.39 7.91 10.90
N PHE A 44 -0.43 8.75 10.27
CA PHE A 44 0.01 9.61 9.17
C PHE A 44 1.07 10.64 9.58
N ALA A 45 1.11 11.10 10.84
CA ALA A 45 2.14 12.02 11.31
C ALA A 45 3.53 11.38 11.37
N GLN A 46 3.60 10.04 11.40
CA GLN A 46 4.86 9.28 11.31
C GLN A 46 5.28 8.96 9.87
N LEU A 47 4.49 9.39 8.88
CA LEU A 47 4.87 9.22 7.48
C LEU A 47 6.00 10.19 7.15
N ASP A 48 7.20 9.65 6.97
CA ASP A 48 8.39 10.41 6.61
C ASP A 48 9.08 9.85 5.36
N HIS A 49 10.25 10.40 5.05
CA HIS A 49 11.06 9.94 3.92
C HIS A 49 11.51 8.48 4.08
N GLN A 50 11.84 8.03 5.30
CA GLN A 50 12.32 6.68 5.53
C GLN A 50 11.19 5.66 5.32
N ALA A 51 9.99 5.97 5.80
CA ALA A 51 8.80 5.17 5.58
C ALA A 51 8.49 5.00 4.08
N MET A 52 8.59 6.09 3.30
CA MET A 52 8.36 6.03 1.86
C MET A 52 9.50 5.37 1.09
N GLU A 53 10.72 5.44 1.58
CA GLU A 53 11.87 4.73 0.99
C GLU A 53 11.66 3.22 1.00
N VAL A 54 11.04 2.65 2.05
CA VAL A 54 10.68 1.23 2.10
C VAL A 54 9.77 0.85 0.93
N VAL A 55 8.77 1.68 0.63
CA VAL A 55 7.85 1.45 -0.50
C VAL A 55 8.57 1.66 -1.83
N ARG A 56 9.39 2.70 -1.94
CA ARG A 56 10.20 3.03 -3.13
C ARG A 56 11.15 1.91 -3.50
N ALA A 57 11.78 1.27 -2.52
CA ALA A 57 12.72 0.17 -2.70
C ALA A 57 12.07 -1.10 -3.29
N LEU A 58 10.74 -1.20 -3.26
CA LEU A 58 10.00 -2.25 -3.97
C LEU A 58 9.90 -1.98 -5.48
N ALA A 59 10.37 -0.81 -5.95
CA ALA A 59 10.36 -0.36 -7.34
C ALA A 59 8.99 -0.43 -8.04
N PRO A 60 7.88 0.03 -7.42
CA PRO A 60 6.58 0.04 -8.07
C PRO A 60 6.51 1.11 -9.18
N GLU A 61 5.62 0.93 -10.14
CA GLU A 61 5.27 1.97 -11.12
C GLU A 61 4.33 3.01 -10.51
N LEU A 62 3.49 2.58 -9.57
CA LEU A 62 2.49 3.41 -8.88
C LEU A 62 2.39 3.02 -7.41
N ILE A 63 2.39 4.02 -6.54
CA ILE A 63 2.09 3.89 -5.13
C ILE A 63 0.68 4.44 -4.87
N ILE A 64 -0.17 3.63 -4.25
CA ILE A 64 -1.44 4.06 -3.68
C ILE A 64 -1.24 4.20 -2.17
N LEU A 65 -1.24 5.44 -1.68
CA LEU A 65 -1.14 5.76 -0.27
C LEU A 65 -2.55 5.89 0.34
N GLY A 66 -2.94 4.90 1.15
CA GLY A 66 -4.13 4.94 1.98
C GLY A 66 -3.83 5.62 3.31
N THR A 67 -4.47 6.76 3.57
CA THR A 67 -4.11 7.66 4.68
C THR A 67 -4.98 7.50 5.92
N GLY A 68 -5.74 6.41 6.02
CA GLY A 68 -6.69 6.13 7.09
C GLY A 68 -8.12 6.52 6.70
N THR A 69 -8.91 6.95 7.67
CA THR A 69 -10.33 7.33 7.46
C THR A 69 -10.52 8.67 6.74
N ARG A 70 -9.46 9.46 6.58
CA ARG A 70 -9.49 10.78 5.95
C ARG A 70 -8.32 10.93 5.00
N LEU A 71 -8.59 11.54 3.85
CA LEU A 71 -7.58 11.94 2.89
C LEU A 71 -6.63 12.98 3.49
N ARG A 72 -5.32 12.68 3.52
CA ARG A 72 -4.27 13.61 3.94
C ARG A 72 -3.09 13.57 2.98
N PHE A 73 -2.67 14.72 2.48
CA PHE A 73 -1.56 14.76 1.52
C PHE A 73 -0.21 14.84 2.23
N PRO A 74 0.77 13.99 1.88
CA PRO A 74 2.12 14.09 2.40
C PRO A 74 2.81 15.36 1.90
N ALA A 75 3.79 15.84 2.67
CA ALA A 75 4.57 17.01 2.30
C ALA A 75 5.38 16.78 1.01
N ALA A 76 5.69 17.87 0.30
CA ALA A 76 6.43 17.80 -0.96
C ALA A 76 7.83 17.16 -0.82
N GLU A 77 8.45 17.30 0.36
CA GLU A 77 9.73 16.67 0.68
C GLU A 77 9.67 15.13 0.70
N ILE A 78 8.49 14.57 1.01
CA ILE A 78 8.24 13.12 1.00
C ILE A 78 7.94 12.66 -0.42
N THR A 79 7.21 13.46 -1.21
CA THR A 79 6.75 13.06 -2.56
C THR A 79 7.74 13.37 -3.68
N GLY A 80 8.61 14.36 -3.50
CA GLY A 80 9.60 14.77 -4.49
C GLY A 80 10.54 13.65 -4.95
N PRO A 81 11.13 12.86 -4.03
CA PRO A 81 11.98 11.72 -4.40
C PRO A 81 11.27 10.64 -5.23
N LEU A 82 9.97 10.43 -5.00
CA LEU A 82 9.18 9.46 -5.76
C LEU A 82 8.98 9.93 -7.20
N GLN A 83 8.64 11.22 -7.37
CA GLN A 83 8.52 11.84 -8.69
C GLN A 83 9.84 11.82 -9.46
N ALA A 84 10.96 12.11 -8.79
CA ALA A 84 12.29 12.04 -9.39
C ALA A 84 12.67 10.61 -9.83
N ALA A 85 12.13 9.60 -9.16
CA ALA A 85 12.29 8.19 -9.53
C ALA A 85 11.30 7.73 -10.62
N GLY A 86 10.42 8.61 -11.12
CA GLY A 86 9.40 8.26 -12.11
C GLY A 86 8.24 7.42 -11.55
N ILE A 87 8.07 7.42 -10.23
CA ILE A 87 7.05 6.63 -9.53
C ILE A 87 5.81 7.50 -9.31
N GLY A 88 4.66 7.07 -9.82
CA GLY A 88 3.39 7.74 -9.56
C GLY A 88 2.99 7.61 -8.08
N LEU A 89 2.38 8.65 -7.51
CA LEU A 89 1.79 8.61 -6.18
C LEU A 89 0.33 9.06 -6.25
N GLU A 90 -0.59 8.18 -5.87
CA GLU A 90 -1.99 8.50 -5.62
C GLU A 90 -2.28 8.45 -4.12
N VAL A 91 -2.95 9.47 -3.61
CA VAL A 91 -3.27 9.59 -2.18
C VAL A 91 -4.78 9.51 -2.02
N MET A 92 -5.23 8.63 -1.14
CA MET A 92 -6.65 8.34 -0.93
C MET A 92 -6.96 8.10 0.56
N ASP A 93 -8.24 8.07 0.93
CA ASP A 93 -8.64 7.35 2.14
C ASP A 93 -8.41 5.84 1.97
N THR A 94 -8.16 5.14 3.06
CA THR A 94 -7.83 3.70 3.05
C THR A 94 -8.91 2.84 2.37
N PRO A 95 -10.22 3.04 2.60
CA PRO A 95 -11.26 2.32 1.86
C PRO A 95 -11.21 2.51 0.34
N ALA A 96 -10.95 3.72 -0.15
CA ALA A 96 -10.74 3.96 -1.57
C ALA A 96 -9.44 3.32 -2.09
N ALA A 97 -8.33 3.47 -1.36
CA ALA A 97 -7.03 2.88 -1.70
C ALA A 97 -7.12 1.36 -1.92
N CYS A 98 -7.79 0.63 -1.02
CA CYS A 98 -7.96 -0.82 -1.12
C CYS A 98 -8.74 -1.22 -2.37
N ARG A 99 -9.80 -0.47 -2.74
CA ARG A 99 -10.58 -0.74 -3.95
C ARG A 99 -9.75 -0.50 -5.22
N THR A 100 -9.02 0.60 -5.27
CA THR A 100 -8.14 0.93 -6.40
C THR A 100 -7.04 -0.11 -6.54
N PHE A 101 -6.41 -0.53 -5.44
CA PHE A 101 -5.39 -1.58 -5.47
C PHE A 101 -5.95 -2.89 -6.03
N ASN A 102 -7.11 -3.35 -5.54
CA ASN A 102 -7.71 -4.59 -6.03
C ASN A 102 -7.97 -4.55 -7.56
N LEU A 103 -8.37 -3.39 -8.09
CA LEU A 103 -8.57 -3.18 -9.52
C LEU A 103 -7.24 -3.26 -10.28
N LEU A 104 -6.23 -2.50 -9.84
CA LEU A 104 -4.94 -2.40 -10.55
C LEU A 104 -4.08 -3.66 -10.43
N ALA A 105 -4.11 -4.33 -9.28
CA ALA A 105 -3.41 -5.60 -9.08
C ALA A 105 -3.97 -6.70 -10.00
N SER A 106 -5.25 -6.64 -10.34
CA SER A 106 -5.88 -7.56 -11.29
C SER A 106 -5.48 -7.29 -12.75
N ASP A 107 -5.03 -6.07 -13.06
CA ASP A 107 -4.54 -5.64 -14.38
C ASP A 107 -3.05 -6.01 -14.61
N GLY A 108 -2.40 -6.66 -13.63
CA GLY A 108 -1.00 -7.09 -13.72
C GLY A 108 0.02 -5.95 -13.61
N ARG A 109 -0.40 -4.73 -13.26
CA ARG A 109 0.50 -3.59 -13.06
C ARG A 109 1.37 -3.77 -11.82
N HIS A 110 2.57 -3.21 -11.84
CA HIS A 110 3.45 -3.22 -10.67
C HIS A 110 3.05 -2.10 -9.70
N VAL A 111 1.96 -2.32 -8.96
CA VAL A 111 1.40 -1.35 -7.99
C VAL A 111 1.74 -1.74 -6.56
N ALA A 112 2.03 -0.75 -5.72
CA ALA A 112 2.17 -0.90 -4.27
C ALA A 112 1.08 -0.12 -3.54
N ALA A 113 0.36 -0.77 -2.62
CA ALA A 113 -0.53 -0.11 -1.67
C ALA A 113 0.23 0.09 -0.35
N ALA A 114 0.41 1.34 0.08
CA ALA A 114 0.91 1.68 1.40
C ALA A 114 -0.28 2.15 2.25
N ILE A 115 -0.70 1.36 3.23
CA ILE A 115 -1.98 1.54 3.93
C ILE A 115 -1.72 1.89 5.39
N ILE A 116 -2.26 3.02 5.82
CA ILE A 116 -2.30 3.48 7.22
C ILE A 116 -3.69 3.16 7.79
N ILE A 117 -3.72 2.58 9.00
CA ILE A 117 -4.96 2.19 9.71
C ILE A 117 -5.21 3.14 10.89
#